data_AF-A0A7D5S757-F1
#
_entry.id   AF-A0A7D5S757-F1
#
_cell.length_a   1.000
_cell.length_b   1.000
_cell.length_c   1.000
_cell.angle_alpha   90.00
_cell.angle_beta   90.00
_cell.angle_gamma   90.00
#
_symmetry.space_group_name_H-M   'P 1'
#
loop_
_entity.id
_entity.type
_entity.pdbx_description
1 polymer ?
#
loop_
_entity_poly.entity_id
_entity_poly.type
_entity_poly.pdbx_seq_one_letter_code
_entity_poly.pdbx_strand_id
1 'polypeptide(L)' 'MPIYKDFDDVEKQSRFWEIKGFSKVACGGTHVKTTAEAEFVTLKRVNIGASKERMEIKLVKP' A
#
# COMPACT_ATOMS: atom_id res chain seq x y z
N MET A 1 8.74 1.71 9.28
CA MET A 1 9.61 2.08 8.14
C MET A 1 9.05 3.33 7.47
N PRO A 2 9.87 4.27 6.98
CA PRO A 2 9.39 5.45 6.23
C PRO A 2 8.77 5.07 4.88
N ILE A 3 7.76 5.83 4.44
CA ILE A 3 7.15 5.75 3.12
C ILE A 3 7.50 7.02 2.35
N TYR A 4 8.36 6.88 1.34
CA TYR A 4 8.73 7.97 0.44
C TYR A 4 7.64 8.14 -0.62
N LYS A 5 7.39 9.38 -1.03
CA LYS A 5 6.37 9.74 -2.02
C LYS A 5 6.96 10.81 -2.91
N ASP A 6 6.84 10.64 -4.22
CA ASP A 6 7.27 11.65 -5.19
C ASP A 6 6.57 11.43 -6.53
N PHE A 7 6.94 12.23 -7.53
CA PHE A 7 6.57 12.04 -8.91
C PHE A 7 7.60 11.15 -9.63
N ASP A 8 7.12 10.15 -10.36
CA ASP A 8 7.94 9.47 -11.38
C ASP A 8 8.04 10.35 -12.64
N ASP A 9 7.01 11.14 -12.93
CA ASP A 9 6.97 12.11 -14.02
C ASP A 9 6.07 13.29 -13.60
N VAL A 10 6.66 14.47 -13.41
CA VAL A 10 5.95 15.67 -12.95
C VAL A 10 5.02 16.21 -14.04
N GLU A 11 5.39 16.14 -15.31
CA GLU A 11 4.58 16.66 -16.42
C GLU A 11 3.32 15.82 -16.62
N LYS A 12 3.48 14.49 -16.55
CA LYS A 12 2.35 13.55 -16.65
C LYS A 12 1.58 13.38 -15.33
N GLN A 13 2.00 14.07 -14.26
CA GLN A 13 1.45 13.92 -12.91
C GLN A 13 1.45 12.45 -12.42
N SER A 14 2.44 11.66 -12.87
CA SER A 14 2.61 10.28 -12.45
C SER A 14 3.34 10.25 -11.12
N ARG A 15 2.71 9.63 -10.12
CA ARG A 15 3.19 9.61 -8.72
C ARG A 15 3.47 8.20 -8.26
N PHE A 16 4.37 8.08 -7.29
CA PHE A 16 4.67 6.83 -6.62
C PHE A 16 4.74 6.97 -5.11
N TRP A 17 4.65 5.83 -4.43
CA TRP A 17 5.21 5.66 -3.10
C TRP A 17 6.27 4.56 -3.11
N GLU A 18 7.24 4.65 -2.21
CA GLU A 18 8.32 3.69 -2.05
C GLU A 18 8.61 3.40 -0.58
N ILE A 19 8.76 2.12 -0.27
CA ILE A 19 9.39 1.63 0.96
C ILE A 19 10.67 0.92 0.53
N LYS A 20 11.83 1.49 0.89
CA LYS A 20 13.14 0.97 0.48
C LYS A 20 13.31 -0.49 0.87
N GLY A 21 13.76 -1.31 -0.09
CA GLY A 21 13.96 -2.75 0.09
C GLY A 21 12.68 -3.59 0.14
N PHE A 22 11.49 -2.97 -0.01
CA PHE A 22 10.22 -3.68 -0.03
C PHE A 22 9.48 -3.51 -1.36
N SER A 23 9.11 -2.28 -1.72
CA SER A 23 8.37 -2.03 -2.96
C SER A 23 8.35 -0.54 -3.34
N LYS A 24 8.24 -0.29 -4.64
CA LYS A 24 7.91 1.01 -5.25
C LYS A 24 6.68 0.82 -6.14
N VAL A 25 5.64 1.61 -5.92
CA VAL A 25 4.34 1.43 -6.58
C VAL A 25 3.82 2.77 -7.09
N ALA A 26 3.42 2.80 -8.37
CA ALA A 26 2.71 3.93 -8.96
C ALA A 26 1.34 4.12 -8.29
N CYS A 27 1.12 5.29 -7.68
CA CYS A 27 -0.09 5.60 -6.95
C CYS A 27 -0.31 7.11 -6.85
N GLY A 28 -1.52 7.58 -7.16
CA GLY A 28 -1.93 8.97 -7.02
C GLY A 28 -2.56 9.33 -5.67
N GLY A 29 -2.72 8.36 -4.77
CA GLY A 29 -3.39 8.53 -3.48
C GLY A 29 -2.58 9.29 -2.42
N THR A 30 -3.23 9.57 -1.29
CA THR A 30 -2.55 10.04 -0.09
C THR A 30 -2.11 8.83 0.75
N HIS A 31 -0.87 8.87 1.25
CA HIS A 31 -0.35 7.84 2.14
C HIS A 31 0.20 8.45 3.42
N VAL A 32 0.11 7.68 4.51
CA VAL A 32 0.79 7.93 5.79
C VAL A 32 2.31 8.09 5.61
N LYS A 33 3.00 8.63 6.61
CA LYS A 33 4.43 8.90 6.51
C LYS A 33 5.28 7.66 6.77
N THR A 34 4.76 6.74 7.57
CA THR A 34 5.46 5.54 8.01
C THR A 34 4.52 4.33 8.06
N THR A 35 5.06 3.12 7.92
CA THR A 35 4.30 1.87 8.04
C THR A 35 3.71 1.66 9.44
N ALA A 36 4.27 2.30 10.47
CA ALA A 36 3.80 2.14 11.85
C ALA A 36 2.45 2.84 12.10
N GLU A 37 2.12 3.87 11.32
CA GLU A 37 0.82 4.55 11.39
C GLU A 37 -0.35 3.67 10.95
N ALA A 38 -0.09 2.58 10.21
CA ALA A 38 -1.09 1.57 9.91
C ALA A 38 -1.28 0.55 11.04
N GLU A 39 -0.48 0.62 12.11
CA GLU A 39 -0.53 -0.27 13.27
C GLU A 39 -0.60 -1.76 12.89
N PHE A 40 -1.45 -2.52 13.58
CA PHE A 40 -1.69 -3.92 13.31
C PHE A 40 -2.81 -4.10 12.28
N VAL A 41 -2.66 -5.13 11.46
CA VAL A 41 -3.66 -5.54 10.48
C VAL A 41 -4.06 -7.00 10.68
N THR A 42 -5.33 -7.29 10.40
CA THR A 42 -5.80 -8.67 10.24
C THR A 42 -5.88 -9.02 8.76
N LEU A 43 -5.64 -10.29 8.46
CA LEU A 43 -5.66 -10.83 7.12
C LEU A 43 -6.65 -11.98 7.06
N LYS A 44 -7.62 -11.89 6.16
CA LYS A 44 -8.56 -12.96 5.88
C LYS A 44 -8.47 -13.33 4.40
N ARG A 45 -8.18 -14.61 4.15
CA ARG A 45 -8.22 -15.19 2.80
C ARG A 45 -9.64 -15.57 2.45
N VAL A 46 -10.08 -15.22 1.24
CA VAL A 46 -11.39 -15.56 0.68
C VAL A 46 -11.18 -16.12 -0.73
N ASN A 47 -11.61 -17.36 -0.96
CA ASN A 47 -11.64 -17.95 -2.29
C ASN A 47 -12.88 -17.43 -3.03
N ILE A 48 -12.67 -16.69 -4.11
CA ILE A 48 -13.73 -16.11 -4.95
C ILE A 48 -13.93 -16.88 -6.26
N GLY A 49 -13.26 -18.03 -6.43
CA GLY A 49 -13.26 -18.83 -7.64
C GLY A 49 -12.42 -18.21 -8.77
N ALA A 50 -12.58 -18.76 -9.98
CA ALA A 50 -11.93 -18.27 -11.22
C ALA A 50 -10.39 -18.14 -11.13
N SER A 51 -9.73 -19.06 -10.41
CA SER A 51 -8.28 -19.03 -10.15
C SER A 51 -7.80 -17.73 -9.50
N LYS A 52 -8.67 -17.06 -8.74
CA LYS A 52 -8.39 -15.80 -8.03
C LYS A 52 -8.55 -15.99 -6.53
N GLU A 53 -7.62 -15.40 -5.80
CA GLU A 53 -7.65 -15.28 -4.35
C GLU A 53 -7.98 -13.84 -3.97
N ARG A 54 -8.82 -13.64 -2.96
CA ARG A 54 -9.08 -12.33 -2.37
C ARG A 54 -8.51 -12.29 -0.96
N MET A 55 -7.70 -11.27 -0.70
CA MET A 55 -7.21 -10.96 0.63
C MET A 55 -8.01 -9.77 1.16
N GLU A 56 -8.77 -9.97 2.22
CA GLU A 56 -9.38 -8.88 2.99
C GLU A 56 -8.40 -8.46 4.08
N ILE A 57 -8.01 -7.19 4.09
CA ILE A 57 -7.08 -6.60 5.05
C ILE A 57 -7.84 -5.54 5.84
N LYS A 58 -7.77 -5.59 7.16
CA LYS A 58 -8.41 -4.60 8.05
C LYS A 58 -7.44 -4.09 9.09
N LEU A 59 -7.48 -2.80 9.39
CA LEU A 59 -6.85 -2.22 10.58
C LEU A 59 -7.52 -2.79 11.83
N VAL A 60 -6.74 -3.12 12.84
CA VAL A 60 -7.28 -3.42 14.18
C VAL A 60 -6.91 -2.31 15.13
N LYS A 61 -7.84 -1.95 16.01
CA LYS A 61 -7.52 -1.08 17.13
C LYS A 61 -6.79 -1.89 18.22
N PRO A 62 -5.90 -1.26 19.00
CA PRO A 62 -5.37 -1.84 20.23
C PRO A 62 -6.49 -2.23 21.21
#